data_AF-A0A0F8SXU5-F1
#
_entry.id   AF-A0A0F8SXU5-F1
#
_cell.length_a   1.000
_cell.length_b   1.000
_cell.length_c   1.000
_cell.angle_alpha   90.00
_cell.angle_beta   90.00
_cell.angle_gamma   90.00
#
_symmetry.space_group_name_H-M   'P 1'
#
loop_
_entity.id
_entity.type
_entity.pdbx_description
1 polymer ?
#
loop_
_entity_poly.entity_id
_entity_poly.type
_entity_poly.pdbx_seq_one_letter_code
_entity_poly.pdbx_strand_id
1 'polypeptide(L)'
;MAVPKYLKRYLRVQGDEMPALCRITERISVEFDPEMELEELRRIHEASIREYRKLRESLDIEAMDSLVYADSPDRLRMYTESFLEIPKASTSLLDLKITIVGRMLRNCSCCGWNCGVNREEGEKGFCRLTDSSYYSSEFMHMGEEPELVPSHTIFFSGCVFACVYCQNWEISTCPKCGTKVEPRKLAKLIDLRRLHGAKNVNFVTPTPHTYTCLLYTS
;
A
#
# COMPACT_ATOMS: atom_id res chain seq x y z
N MET A 1 26.93 10.65 8.30
CA MET A 1 25.84 11.00 9.23
C MET A 1 25.12 9.72 9.63
N ALA A 2 24.69 9.58 10.88
CA ALA A 2 23.90 8.42 11.29
C ALA A 2 22.53 8.43 10.61
N VAL A 3 22.03 7.26 10.18
CA VAL A 3 20.71 7.14 9.56
C VAL A 3 19.63 7.59 10.54
N PRO A 4 18.68 8.44 10.11
CA PRO A 4 17.55 8.83 10.95
C PRO A 4 16.78 7.63 11.49
N LYS A 5 16.36 7.68 12.76
CA LYS A 5 15.68 6.56 13.46
C LYS A 5 14.46 6.05 12.67
N TYR A 6 13.72 6.94 12.00
CA TYR A 6 12.51 6.60 11.24
C TYR A 6 12.79 5.83 9.94
N LEU A 7 14.01 5.88 9.39
CA LEU A 7 14.38 5.15 8.17
C LEU A 7 14.94 3.74 8.44
N LYS A 8 15.19 3.37 9.70
CA LYS A 8 15.79 2.07 10.03
C LYS A 8 14.99 0.90 9.45
N ARG A 9 13.68 0.84 9.72
CA ARG A 9 12.83 -0.23 9.16
C ARG A 9 12.79 -0.17 7.63
N TYR A 10 12.68 1.03 7.08
CA TYR A 10 12.60 1.23 5.64
C TYR A 10 13.84 0.63 4.93
N LEU A 11 15.05 0.93 5.39
CA LEU A 11 16.29 0.39 4.82
C LEU A 11 16.36 -1.13 4.94
N ARG A 12 15.86 -1.70 6.04
CA ARG A 12 15.84 -3.14 6.23
C ARG A 12 14.84 -3.83 5.30
N VAL A 13 13.67 -3.23 5.08
CA VAL A 13 12.72 -3.72 4.07
C VAL A 13 13.32 -3.65 2.67
N GLN A 14 14.05 -2.57 2.36
CA GLN A 14 14.74 -2.41 1.09
C GLN A 14 15.83 -3.49 0.88
N GLY A 15 16.57 -3.83 1.96
CA GLY A 15 17.61 -4.86 1.95
C GLY A 15 17.10 -6.31 2.10
N ASP A 16 15.79 -6.53 2.02
CA ASP A 16 15.16 -7.86 2.25
C ASP A 16 15.40 -8.46 3.65
N GLU A 17 15.80 -7.62 4.60
CA GLU A 17 16.01 -7.97 6.00
C GLU A 17 14.73 -7.83 6.84
N MET A 18 13.66 -7.26 6.29
CA MET A 18 12.35 -7.12 6.94
C MET A 18 11.21 -7.21 5.91
N PRO A 19 10.04 -7.79 6.25
CA PRO A 19 8.90 -7.75 5.37
C PRO A 19 8.32 -6.34 5.32
N ALA A 20 7.83 -5.95 4.15
CA ALA A 20 6.99 -4.77 4.02
C ALA A 20 5.74 -4.91 4.92
N LEU A 21 5.25 -3.80 5.46
CA LEU A 21 4.12 -3.80 6.40
C LEU A 21 2.84 -4.42 5.80
N CYS A 22 2.61 -4.24 4.50
CA CYS A 22 1.49 -4.87 3.80
C CYS A 22 1.56 -6.41 3.86
N ARG A 23 2.75 -7.00 3.75
CA ARG A 23 2.93 -8.47 3.81
C ARG A 23 2.56 -9.05 5.17
N ILE A 24 2.68 -8.27 6.25
CA ILE A 24 2.24 -8.70 7.59
C ILE A 24 0.71 -8.88 7.61
N THR A 25 -0.04 -8.06 6.87
CA THR A 25 -1.51 -8.17 6.84
C THR A 25 -2.01 -9.48 6.20
N GLU A 26 -1.22 -10.10 5.33
CA GLU A 26 -1.50 -11.42 4.74
C GLU A 26 -1.32 -12.58 5.75
N ARG A 27 -0.65 -12.32 6.89
CA ARG A 27 -0.38 -13.33 7.93
C ARG A 27 -1.41 -13.31 9.06
N ILE A 28 -2.16 -12.22 9.19
CA ILE A 28 -3.17 -12.09 10.24
C ILE A 28 -4.42 -12.80 9.77
N SER A 29 -4.71 -13.96 10.36
CA SER A 29 -5.95 -14.71 10.09
C SER A 29 -7.15 -13.93 10.59
N VAL A 30 -8.17 -13.79 9.74
CA VAL A 30 -9.42 -13.12 10.07
C VAL A 30 -10.57 -13.89 9.47
N GLU A 31 -11.53 -14.28 10.31
CA GLU A 31 -12.79 -14.88 9.88
C GLU A 31 -13.84 -13.78 9.73
N PHE A 32 -14.43 -13.67 8.54
CA PHE A 32 -15.54 -12.77 8.25
C PHE A 32 -16.35 -13.29 7.08
N ASP A 33 -17.64 -12.93 7.03
CA ASP A 33 -18.48 -13.15 5.86
C ASP A 33 -18.41 -11.87 4.97
N PRO A 34 -18.02 -11.97 3.69
CA PRO A 34 -17.97 -10.83 2.77
C PRO A 34 -19.30 -10.10 2.58
N GLU A 35 -20.43 -10.74 2.90
CA GLU A 35 -21.78 -10.17 2.80
C GLU A 35 -22.23 -9.40 4.05
N MET A 36 -21.41 -9.34 5.10
CA MET A 36 -21.69 -8.53 6.29
C MET A 36 -21.76 -7.04 5.95
N GLU A 37 -22.52 -6.31 6.77
CA GLU A 37 -22.59 -4.85 6.70
C GLU A 37 -21.22 -4.20 6.93
N LEU A 38 -20.98 -3.07 6.24
CA LEU A 38 -19.68 -2.37 6.25
C LEU A 38 -19.21 -2.03 7.68
N GLU A 39 -20.13 -1.66 8.55
CA GLU A 39 -19.81 -1.31 9.94
C GLU A 39 -19.32 -2.52 10.75
N GLU A 40 -19.87 -3.70 10.48
CA GLU A 40 -19.43 -4.93 11.17
C GLU A 40 -18.07 -5.38 10.65
N LEU A 41 -17.83 -5.30 9.33
CA LEU A 41 -16.50 -5.52 8.75
C LEU A 41 -15.45 -4.57 9.36
N ARG A 42 -15.81 -3.30 9.61
CA ARG A 42 -14.92 -2.32 10.27
C ARG A 42 -14.61 -2.70 11.71
N ARG A 43 -15.57 -3.19 12.48
CA ARG A 43 -15.33 -3.67 13.86
C ARG A 43 -14.38 -4.85 13.87
N ILE A 44 -14.56 -5.81 12.97
CA ILE A 44 -13.63 -6.94 12.82
C ILE A 44 -12.23 -6.40 12.48
N HIS A 45 -12.14 -5.47 11.53
CA HIS A 45 -10.86 -4.85 11.16
C HIS A 45 -10.17 -4.16 12.35
N GLU A 46 -10.90 -3.36 13.13
CA GLU A 46 -10.36 -2.71 14.34
C GLU A 46 -9.85 -3.73 15.37
N ALA A 47 -10.55 -4.86 15.52
CA ALA A 47 -10.11 -5.95 16.38
C ALA A 47 -8.83 -6.60 15.86
N SER A 48 -8.79 -6.97 14.58
CA SER A 48 -7.64 -7.61 13.92
C SER A 48 -6.40 -6.72 13.86
N ILE A 49 -6.58 -5.38 13.85
CA ILE A 49 -5.46 -4.43 13.92
C ILE A 49 -4.66 -4.58 15.22
N ARG A 50 -5.26 -5.05 16.32
CA ARG A 50 -4.52 -5.34 17.56
C ARG A 50 -3.52 -6.48 17.35
N GLU A 51 -3.93 -7.57 16.71
CA GLU A 51 -3.05 -8.71 16.40
C GLU A 51 -1.98 -8.31 15.38
N TYR A 52 -2.33 -7.52 14.37
CA TYR A 52 -1.35 -6.92 13.46
C TYR A 52 -0.27 -6.11 14.20
N ARG A 53 -0.67 -5.28 15.18
CA ARG A 53 0.27 -4.47 15.96
C ARG A 53 1.20 -5.33 16.82
N LYS A 54 0.66 -6.38 17.47
CA LYS A 54 1.46 -7.33 18.25
C LYS A 54 2.49 -8.04 17.39
N LEU A 55 2.08 -8.59 16.24
CA LEU A 55 3.01 -9.27 15.33
C LEU A 55 4.06 -8.30 14.77
N ARG A 56 3.64 -7.08 14.39
CA ARG A 56 4.59 -6.06 13.95
C ARG A 56 5.63 -5.75 15.04
N GLU A 57 5.19 -5.58 16.28
CA GLU A 57 6.08 -5.27 17.41
C GLU A 57 7.03 -6.43 17.70
N SER A 58 6.55 -7.69 17.68
CA SER A 58 7.43 -8.85 17.87
C SER A 58 8.50 -8.92 16.78
N LEU A 59 8.11 -8.68 15.52
CA LEU A 59 9.05 -8.62 14.40
C LEU A 59 10.03 -7.45 14.57
N ASP A 60 9.60 -6.27 15.04
CA ASP A 60 10.49 -5.14 15.28
C ASP A 60 11.52 -5.45 16.40
N ILE A 61 11.11 -6.18 17.46
CA ILE A 61 11.99 -6.61 18.57
C ILE A 61 13.00 -7.66 18.09
N GLU A 62 12.54 -8.72 17.42
CA GLU A 62 13.40 -9.77 16.88
C GLU A 62 14.45 -9.20 15.91
N ALA A 63 14.01 -8.24 15.11
CA ALA A 63 14.86 -7.52 14.20
C ALA A 63 15.92 -6.67 14.93
N MET A 64 15.66 -6.18 16.14
CA MET A 64 16.66 -5.48 16.96
C MET A 64 17.66 -6.45 17.58
N ASP A 65 17.21 -7.61 18.05
CA ASP A 65 18.07 -8.63 18.65
C ASP A 65 19.06 -9.24 17.65
N SER A 66 18.70 -9.30 16.37
CA SER A 66 19.61 -9.78 15.32
C SER A 66 20.84 -8.88 15.11
N LEU A 67 20.85 -7.64 15.61
CA LEU A 67 22.01 -6.75 15.55
C LEU A 67 23.21 -7.25 16.40
N VAL A 68 22.99 -8.20 17.30
CA VAL A 68 24.03 -8.79 18.17
C VAL A 68 24.97 -9.72 17.40
N TYR A 69 24.54 -10.27 16.27
CA TYR A 69 25.35 -11.18 15.46
C TYR A 69 26.34 -10.41 14.58
N ALA A 70 27.57 -10.90 14.42
CA ALA A 70 28.58 -10.20 13.62
C ALA A 70 28.39 -10.38 12.10
N ASP A 71 27.93 -11.56 11.67
CA ASP A 71 27.87 -11.94 10.25
C ASP A 71 26.50 -11.67 9.61
N SER A 72 26.51 -11.00 8.46
CA SER A 72 25.31 -10.59 7.69
C SER A 72 24.40 -11.76 7.25
N PRO A 73 24.91 -12.92 6.79
CA PRO A 73 24.07 -14.05 6.40
C PRO A 73 23.27 -14.64 7.55
N ASP A 74 23.87 -14.72 8.75
CA ASP A 74 23.21 -15.27 9.95
C ASP A 74 22.11 -14.34 10.45
N ARG A 75 22.29 -13.02 10.32
CA ARG A 75 21.25 -12.02 10.62
C ARG A 75 20.02 -12.16 9.72
N LEU A 76 20.25 -12.35 8.42
CA LEU A 76 19.17 -12.49 7.43
C LEU A 76 18.40 -13.79 7.66
N ARG A 77 19.13 -14.88 7.93
CA ARG A 77 18.58 -16.21 8.16
C ARG A 77 17.69 -16.25 9.39
N MET A 78 18.17 -15.77 10.54
CA MET A 78 17.43 -15.85 11.80
C MET A 78 16.10 -15.08 11.76
N TYR A 79 16.08 -13.89 11.16
CA TYR A 79 14.88 -13.04 11.11
C TYR A 79 13.90 -13.44 10.00
N THR A 80 14.42 -13.79 8.83
CA THR A 80 13.56 -14.03 7.66
C THR A 80 12.90 -15.40 7.75
N GLU A 81 13.56 -16.39 8.36
CA GLU A 81 12.99 -17.73 8.56
C GLU A 81 11.72 -17.66 9.42
N SER A 82 11.71 -16.97 10.57
CA SER A 82 10.54 -16.90 11.46
C SER A 82 9.30 -16.29 10.79
N PHE A 83 9.46 -15.19 10.05
CA PHE A 83 8.35 -14.58 9.32
C PHE A 83 7.90 -15.42 8.12
N LEU A 84 8.83 -16.12 7.45
CA LEU A 84 8.51 -17.02 6.34
C LEU A 84 7.84 -18.32 6.82
N GLU A 85 8.11 -18.76 8.04
CA GLU A 85 7.44 -19.89 8.69
C GLU A 85 5.97 -19.61 9.00
N ILE A 86 5.58 -18.34 9.20
CA ILE A 86 4.18 -17.97 9.35
C ILE A 86 3.48 -18.12 8.00
N PRO A 87 2.58 -19.10 7.82
CA PRO A 87 1.91 -19.33 6.56
C PRO A 87 1.01 -18.14 6.19
N LYS A 88 0.69 -18.00 4.89
CA LYS A 88 -0.37 -17.04 4.49
C LYS A 88 -1.67 -17.55 5.10
N ALA A 89 -2.44 -16.66 5.69
CA ALA A 89 -3.78 -17.02 6.14
C ALA A 89 -4.65 -17.34 4.92
N SER A 90 -5.59 -18.28 5.07
CA SER A 90 -6.59 -18.57 4.02
C SER A 90 -7.52 -17.39 3.77
N THR A 91 -7.90 -16.72 4.87
CA THR A 91 -8.62 -15.45 4.88
C THR A 91 -7.88 -14.51 5.81
N SER A 92 -7.38 -13.41 5.27
CA SER A 92 -6.44 -12.52 5.96
C SER A 92 -7.02 -11.13 6.25
N LEU A 93 -6.32 -10.36 7.07
CA LEU A 93 -6.61 -8.94 7.28
C LEU A 93 -6.49 -8.13 5.97
N LEU A 94 -5.65 -8.57 5.02
CA LEU A 94 -5.59 -7.95 3.70
C LEU A 94 -6.90 -8.18 2.92
N ASP A 95 -7.43 -9.40 2.93
CA ASP A 95 -8.70 -9.75 2.27
C ASP A 95 -9.87 -8.98 2.86
N LEU A 96 -9.89 -8.81 4.20
CA LEU A 96 -10.86 -7.97 4.87
C LEU A 96 -10.77 -6.51 4.40
N LYS A 97 -9.55 -5.95 4.30
CA LYS A 97 -9.35 -4.58 3.81
C LYS A 97 -9.80 -4.41 2.36
N ILE A 98 -9.52 -5.38 1.49
CA ILE A 98 -10.00 -5.37 0.10
C ILE A 98 -11.52 -5.38 0.06
N THR A 99 -12.16 -6.23 0.88
CA THR A 99 -13.62 -6.31 0.98
C THR A 99 -14.23 -4.98 1.45
N ILE A 100 -13.69 -4.41 2.54
CA ILE A 100 -14.14 -3.11 3.08
C ILE A 100 -14.03 -2.02 2.02
N VAL A 101 -12.89 -1.90 1.34
CA VAL A 101 -12.69 -0.85 0.34
C VAL A 101 -13.57 -1.08 -0.90
N GLY A 102 -13.81 -2.32 -1.30
CA GLY A 102 -14.80 -2.65 -2.34
C GLY A 102 -16.19 -2.16 -1.96
N ARG A 103 -16.66 -2.45 -0.74
CA ARG A 103 -17.94 -1.94 -0.22
C ARG A 103 -17.99 -0.41 -0.17
N MET A 104 -16.87 0.23 0.18
CA MET A 104 -16.76 1.69 0.18
C MET A 104 -16.93 2.29 -1.23
N LEU A 105 -16.75 1.56 -2.33
CA LEU A 105 -16.99 2.10 -3.69
C LEU A 105 -18.48 2.31 -4.00
N ARG A 106 -19.37 1.48 -3.43
CA ARG A 106 -20.83 1.56 -3.63
C ARG A 106 -21.48 2.75 -2.91
N ASN A 107 -20.84 3.23 -1.85
CA ASN A 107 -21.23 4.42 -1.09
C ASN A 107 -19.94 5.17 -0.73
N CYS A 108 -19.42 5.93 -1.70
CA CYS A 108 -18.05 6.44 -1.71
C CYS A 108 -17.66 7.23 -0.45
N SER A 109 -16.77 6.62 0.35
CA SER A 109 -16.13 7.22 1.53
C SER A 109 -14.59 7.11 1.49
N CYS A 110 -14.00 6.97 0.31
CA CYS A 110 -12.55 6.80 0.14
C CYS A 110 -11.71 8.06 0.45
N CYS A 111 -12.34 9.23 0.59
CA CYS A 111 -11.66 10.49 0.86
C CYS A 111 -12.51 11.40 1.76
N GLY A 112 -11.94 12.49 2.26
CA GLY A 112 -12.61 13.39 3.20
C GLY A 112 -13.90 14.07 2.70
N TRP A 113 -14.20 14.00 1.40
CA TRP A 113 -15.47 14.49 0.84
C TRP A 113 -16.67 13.64 1.22
N ASN A 114 -16.49 12.33 1.52
CA ASN A 114 -17.58 11.40 1.83
C ASN A 114 -18.80 11.54 0.91
N CYS A 115 -18.58 11.60 -0.40
CA CYS A 115 -19.60 12.00 -1.38
C CYS A 115 -20.74 10.99 -1.55
N GLY A 116 -20.59 9.77 -1.07
CA GLY A 116 -21.65 8.75 -1.06
C GLY A 116 -22.08 8.18 -2.42
N VAL A 117 -21.51 8.67 -3.52
CA VAL A 117 -21.79 8.15 -4.87
C VAL A 117 -21.41 6.68 -5.03
N ASN A 118 -22.13 5.99 -5.91
CA ASN A 118 -21.82 4.62 -6.31
C ASN A 118 -20.85 4.61 -7.51
N ARG A 119 -19.57 4.39 -7.23
CA ARG A 119 -18.52 4.36 -8.23
C ARG A 119 -18.59 3.16 -9.17
N GLU A 120 -19.20 2.05 -8.74
CA GLU A 120 -19.39 0.83 -9.57
C GLU A 120 -20.41 1.08 -10.68
N GLU A 121 -21.42 1.92 -10.42
CA GLU A 121 -22.42 2.35 -11.41
C GLU A 121 -21.94 3.51 -12.29
N GLY A 122 -20.67 3.93 -12.11
CA GLY A 122 -20.06 5.02 -12.87
C GLY A 122 -20.43 6.42 -12.39
N GLU A 123 -21.08 6.55 -11.22
CA GLU A 123 -21.33 7.83 -10.59
C GLU A 123 -20.02 8.51 -10.16
N LYS A 124 -20.06 9.84 -10.08
CA LYS A 124 -18.86 10.67 -9.90
C LYS A 124 -19.06 11.69 -8.79
N GLY A 125 -18.19 11.64 -7.79
CA GLY A 125 -18.05 12.71 -6.80
C GLY A 125 -17.13 13.82 -7.30
N PHE A 126 -16.67 14.67 -6.37
CA PHE A 126 -15.77 15.78 -6.67
C PHE A 126 -14.50 15.38 -7.45
N CYS A 127 -13.90 14.25 -7.09
CA CYS A 127 -12.69 13.74 -7.77
C CYS A 127 -12.93 13.21 -9.19
N ARG A 128 -14.20 13.06 -9.62
CA ARG A 128 -14.63 12.59 -10.95
C ARG A 128 -14.17 11.18 -11.35
N LEU A 129 -13.63 10.42 -10.40
CA LEU A 129 -13.21 9.03 -10.56
C LEU A 129 -14.38 8.06 -10.34
N THR A 130 -14.32 6.91 -11.01
CA THR A 130 -15.24 5.77 -10.84
C THR A 130 -14.51 4.61 -10.15
N ASP A 131 -14.95 3.37 -10.37
CA ASP A 131 -14.28 2.12 -9.97
C ASP A 131 -12.89 1.88 -10.62
N SER A 132 -12.59 2.60 -11.69
CA SER A 132 -11.38 2.41 -12.50
C SER A 132 -10.34 3.49 -12.21
N SER A 133 -9.09 3.06 -12.03
CA SER A 133 -7.94 3.95 -11.84
C SER A 133 -7.10 4.04 -13.11
N TYR A 134 -6.44 5.18 -13.29
CA TYR A 134 -5.49 5.44 -14.38
C TYR A 134 -4.22 6.04 -13.78
N TYR A 135 -3.08 5.84 -14.43
CA TYR A 135 -1.85 6.56 -14.12
C TYR A 135 -1.34 7.27 -15.36
N SER A 136 -0.91 8.52 -15.21
CA SER A 136 -0.42 9.33 -16.32
C SER A 136 1.02 9.00 -16.67
N SER A 137 1.84 8.66 -15.68
CA SER A 137 3.24 8.35 -15.86
C SER A 137 3.78 7.48 -14.72
N GLU A 138 4.85 6.74 -15.01
CA GLU A 138 5.65 6.02 -14.04
C GLU A 138 7.12 6.13 -14.45
N PHE A 139 8.02 6.37 -13.50
CA PHE A 139 9.44 6.52 -13.79
C PHE A 139 10.30 6.37 -12.54
N MET A 140 11.62 6.28 -12.74
CA MET A 140 12.62 6.36 -11.67
C MET A 140 12.87 7.83 -11.33
N HIS A 141 12.30 8.30 -10.24
CA HIS A 141 12.41 9.67 -9.78
C HIS A 141 13.64 9.86 -8.90
N MET A 142 14.48 10.83 -9.29
CA MET A 142 15.72 11.21 -8.60
C MET A 142 15.59 12.52 -7.80
N GLY A 143 14.41 13.16 -7.84
CA GLY A 143 14.15 14.45 -7.21
C GLY A 143 13.42 14.39 -5.86
N GLU A 144 13.11 13.19 -5.36
CA GLU A 144 12.60 12.99 -3.99
C GLU A 144 13.70 13.21 -2.94
N GLU A 145 13.39 13.00 -1.66
CA GLU A 145 14.37 13.05 -0.59
C GLU A 145 15.59 12.14 -0.88
N PRO A 146 16.83 12.61 -0.62
CA PRO A 146 18.06 11.88 -0.96
C PRO A 146 18.12 10.43 -0.47
N GLU A 147 17.48 10.16 0.67
CA GLU A 147 17.42 8.83 1.27
C GLU A 147 16.50 7.86 0.51
N LEU A 148 15.51 8.38 -0.21
CA LEU A 148 14.47 7.61 -0.91
C LEU A 148 14.75 7.43 -2.41
N VAL A 149 15.69 8.18 -2.99
CA VAL A 149 16.03 8.08 -4.41
C VAL A 149 17.06 6.97 -4.71
N PRO A 150 16.95 6.24 -5.84
CA PRO A 150 15.89 6.31 -6.84
C PRO A 150 14.53 5.80 -6.32
N SER A 151 13.47 6.58 -6.50
CA SER A 151 12.10 6.22 -6.13
C SER A 151 11.33 5.81 -7.39
N HIS A 152 10.68 4.65 -7.39
CA HIS A 152 9.73 4.34 -8.47
C HIS A 152 8.44 5.12 -8.23
N THR A 153 8.30 6.25 -8.91
CA THR A 153 7.14 7.13 -8.73
C THR A 153 6.08 6.83 -9.78
N ILE A 154 4.83 6.64 -9.34
CA ILE A 154 3.66 6.44 -10.19
C ILE A 154 2.67 7.55 -9.91
N PHE A 155 2.36 8.34 -10.94
CA PHE A 155 1.40 9.44 -10.87
C PHE A 155 0.01 8.96 -11.27
N PHE A 156 -0.87 8.74 -10.29
CA PHE A 156 -2.26 8.44 -10.58
C PHE A 156 -2.98 9.68 -11.17
N SER A 157 -3.92 9.42 -12.09
CA SER A 157 -4.72 10.43 -12.76
C SER A 157 -5.97 10.76 -11.94
N GLY A 158 -6.31 12.04 -11.83
CA GLY A 158 -7.37 12.54 -10.95
C GLY A 158 -6.87 12.94 -9.56
N CYS A 159 -7.65 13.76 -8.86
CA CYS A 159 -7.31 14.22 -7.49
C CYS A 159 -8.58 14.51 -6.68
N VAL A 160 -8.45 14.45 -5.36
CA VAL A 160 -9.51 14.84 -4.41
C VAL A 160 -9.48 16.34 -4.09
N PHE A 161 -8.56 17.10 -4.68
CA PHE A 161 -8.43 18.56 -4.53
C PHE A 161 -8.45 19.26 -5.89
N ALA A 162 -8.70 20.57 -5.89
CA ALA A 162 -8.67 21.45 -7.05
C ALA A 162 -7.81 22.69 -6.77
N CYS A 163 -6.54 22.46 -6.41
CA CYS A 163 -5.64 23.55 -6.04
C CYS A 163 -5.40 24.49 -7.23
N VAL A 164 -5.58 25.79 -7.02
CA VAL A 164 -5.37 26.83 -8.06
C VAL A 164 -3.92 26.93 -8.54
N TYR A 165 -2.97 26.46 -7.73
CA TYR A 165 -1.53 26.44 -8.00
C TYR A 165 -1.01 25.00 -8.20
N CYS A 166 -1.85 24.08 -8.67
CA CYS A 166 -1.46 22.67 -8.80
C CYS A 166 -0.32 22.50 -9.83
N GLN A 167 0.84 22.03 -9.38
CA GLN A 167 1.97 21.67 -10.27
C GLN A 167 1.60 20.52 -11.22
N ASN A 168 0.69 19.66 -10.78
CA ASN A 168 0.20 18.49 -11.52
C ASN A 168 -1.21 18.73 -12.06
N TRP A 169 -1.53 19.95 -12.48
CA TRP A 169 -2.89 20.34 -12.89
C TRP A 169 -3.42 19.48 -14.05
N GLU A 170 -2.59 19.22 -15.07
CA GLU A 170 -2.98 18.46 -16.25
C GLU A 170 -3.49 17.05 -15.91
N ILE A 171 -2.81 16.36 -14.98
CA ILE A 171 -3.17 14.99 -14.58
C ILE A 171 -4.24 14.96 -13.49
N SER A 172 -4.24 15.94 -12.57
CA SER A 172 -5.25 16.01 -11.50
C SER A 172 -6.63 16.36 -12.04
N THR A 173 -6.70 17.10 -13.14
CA THR A 173 -7.96 17.50 -13.77
C THR A 173 -8.45 16.55 -14.86
N CYS A 174 -7.68 15.50 -15.19
CA CYS A 174 -8.02 14.52 -16.22
C CYS A 174 -8.07 13.08 -15.66
N PRO A 175 -9.16 12.66 -14.98
CA PRO A 175 -9.24 11.36 -14.27
C PRO A 175 -9.05 10.10 -15.15
N LYS A 176 -9.11 10.23 -16.47
CA LYS A 176 -8.97 9.13 -17.44
C LYS A 176 -7.77 9.28 -18.37
N CYS A 177 -6.86 10.24 -18.14
CA CYS A 177 -5.64 10.32 -18.95
C CYS A 177 -4.65 9.20 -18.59
N GLY A 178 -3.81 8.86 -19.56
CA GLY A 178 -2.74 7.88 -19.39
C GLY A 178 -3.23 6.45 -19.51
N THR A 179 -2.62 5.57 -18.72
CA THR A 179 -2.80 4.12 -18.83
C THR A 179 -3.79 3.64 -17.78
N LYS A 180 -4.80 2.86 -18.21
CA LYS A 180 -5.72 2.20 -17.28
C LYS A 180 -4.93 1.23 -16.40
N VAL A 181 -5.12 1.33 -15.09
CA VAL A 181 -4.42 0.47 -14.12
C VAL A 181 -5.04 -0.91 -14.13
N GLU A 182 -4.21 -1.92 -14.35
CA GLU A 182 -4.52 -3.31 -14.03
C GLU A 182 -3.64 -3.75 -12.86
N PRO A 183 -4.20 -4.11 -11.69
CA PRO A 183 -3.43 -4.35 -10.47
C PRO A 183 -2.26 -5.33 -10.64
N ARG A 184 -2.48 -6.44 -11.35
CA ARG A 184 -1.43 -7.45 -11.63
C ARG A 184 -0.32 -6.93 -12.54
N LYS A 185 -0.64 -6.06 -13.51
CA LYS A 185 0.38 -5.44 -14.37
C LYS A 185 1.17 -4.39 -13.59
N LEU A 186 0.50 -3.64 -12.73
CA LEU A 186 1.13 -2.66 -11.85
C LEU A 186 2.11 -3.31 -10.87
N ALA A 187 1.72 -4.42 -10.23
CA ALA A 187 2.60 -5.19 -9.34
C ALA A 187 3.87 -5.64 -10.06
N LYS A 188 3.74 -6.25 -11.25
CA LYS A 188 4.89 -6.67 -12.08
C LYS A 188 5.80 -5.51 -12.46
N LEU A 189 5.22 -4.34 -12.73
CA LEU A 189 5.98 -3.14 -13.06
C LEU A 189 6.78 -2.63 -11.87
N ILE A 190 6.18 -2.65 -10.67
CA ILE A 190 6.86 -2.30 -9.42
C ILE A 190 8.01 -3.28 -9.16
N ASP A 191 7.80 -4.58 -9.33
CA ASP A 191 8.85 -5.60 -9.17
C ASP A 191 10.00 -5.36 -10.17
N LEU A 192 9.68 -5.08 -11.43
CA LEU A 192 10.67 -4.75 -12.46
C LEU A 192 11.51 -3.53 -12.08
N ARG A 193 10.87 -2.48 -11.55
CA ARG A 193 11.55 -1.24 -11.15
C ARG A 193 12.41 -1.44 -9.92
N ARG A 194 11.98 -2.30 -8.98
CA ARG A 194 12.82 -2.77 -7.88
C ARG A 194 14.08 -3.47 -8.38
N LEU A 195 13.96 -4.37 -9.36
CA LEU A 195 15.12 -5.03 -9.98
C LEU A 195 16.06 -4.02 -10.68
N HIS A 196 15.51 -2.92 -11.19
CA HIS A 196 16.29 -1.81 -11.75
C HIS A 196 16.88 -0.84 -10.71
N GLY A 197 16.75 -1.14 -9.41
CA GLY A 197 17.38 -0.37 -8.33
C GLY A 197 16.47 0.64 -7.63
N ALA A 198 15.15 0.59 -7.83
CA ALA A 198 14.22 1.41 -7.06
C ALA A 198 14.27 1.04 -5.58
N LYS A 199 14.39 2.05 -4.71
CA LYS A 199 14.41 1.87 -3.25
C LYS A 199 13.01 1.73 -2.65
N ASN A 200 12.02 2.32 -3.31
CA ASN A 200 10.60 2.26 -2.95
C ASN A 200 9.72 2.35 -4.20
N VAL A 201 8.43 2.10 -3.97
CA VAL A 201 7.35 2.62 -4.79
C VAL A 201 6.72 3.85 -4.11
N ASN A 202 6.57 4.94 -4.84
CA ASN A 202 5.93 6.17 -4.43
C ASN A 202 4.66 6.39 -5.27
N PHE A 203 3.50 6.23 -4.65
CA PHE A 203 2.23 6.55 -5.30
C PHE A 203 1.88 8.01 -5.05
N VAL A 204 1.76 8.78 -6.13
CA VAL A 204 1.28 10.17 -6.06
C VAL A 204 -0.23 10.20 -6.25
N THR A 205 -0.92 10.86 -5.32
CA THR A 205 -2.39 10.93 -5.22
C THR A 205 -3.08 9.57 -5.06
N PRO A 206 -2.68 8.67 -4.14
CA PRO A 206 -3.29 7.33 -4.03
C PRO A 206 -4.67 7.33 -3.35
N THR A 207 -5.04 8.40 -2.63
CA THR A 207 -6.25 8.46 -1.78
C THR A 207 -7.54 8.06 -2.48
N PRO A 208 -7.89 8.56 -3.69
CA PRO A 208 -9.11 8.13 -4.35
C PRO A 208 -8.97 6.78 -5.08
N HIS A 209 -7.79 6.14 -5.07
CA HIS A 209 -7.46 4.89 -5.77
C HIS A 209 -7.17 3.72 -4.82
N THR A 210 -7.55 3.84 -3.54
CA THR A 210 -7.23 2.86 -2.49
C THR A 210 -7.61 1.42 -2.86
N TYR A 211 -8.74 1.20 -3.54
CA TYR A 211 -9.14 -0.12 -4.01
C TYR A 211 -8.09 -0.74 -4.93
N THR A 212 -7.68 0.00 -5.97
CA THR A 212 -6.64 -0.43 -6.90
C THR A 212 -5.29 -0.63 -6.18
N CYS A 213 -4.96 0.24 -5.23
CA CYS A 213 -3.74 0.14 -4.43
C CYS A 213 -3.72 -1.07 -3.48
N LEU A 214 -4.86 -1.63 -3.08
CA LEU A 214 -4.86 -2.86 -2.28
C LEU A 214 -4.78 -4.10 -3.17
N LEU A 215 -5.41 -4.07 -4.34
CA LEU A 215 -5.43 -5.20 -5.26
C LEU A 215 -4.08 -5.53 -5.92
N TYR A 216 -3.09 -4.63 -5.93
CA TYR A 216 -1.75 -5.00 -6.41
C TYR A 216 -0.96 -5.77 -5.34
N THR A 217 -1.36 -5.68 -4.07
CA THR A 217 -0.70 -6.39 -2.96
C THR A 217 -1.22 -7.81 -2.75
N SER A 218 -2.34 -8.17 -3.39
CA SER A 218 -2.98 -9.49 -3.35
C SER A 218 -2.50 -10.44 -4.45
#